data_AF-A0A958C5F9-F1
#
_entry.id   AF-A0A958C5F9-F1
#
_cell.length_a   1.000
_cell.length_b   1.000
_cell.length_c   1.000
_cell.angle_alpha   90.00
_cell.angle_beta   90.00
_cell.angle_gamma   90.00
#
_symmetry.space_group_name_H-M   'P 1'
#
loop_
_entity.id
_entity.type
_entity.pdbx_description
1 polymer ?
#
loop_
_entity_poly.entity_id
_entity_poly.type
_entity_poly.pdbx_seq_one_letter_code
_entity_poly.pdbx_strand_id
1 'polypeptide(L)'
;MKRLVVLCTVVFVAALLVGVLASQLFSMQSLRAAVPQTAQAESTPQAPLVSFEGVVRQGSATVPSSWVVGAYSFQVVPGTEISANGVPIQPGVWARVEAEKPEGQPLQATVIELQQAPDGDIFDRIVAIDNDTGIWQVGDTDVVVSQATTVQGTPSVGALVNVNGRWSLDGLAAGTIVVDSSAEPVMYLGTIVQQQAGQWLVDDVVVDLSDSPPIVGDPEIGAQVEVVGTETGPRHLKAQSIRVSSGTAQFQQRNGWLVSVNGDTFPYLWRVNLLDGSGLSPAYVAVFENTVVDETA
;
A
#
# COMPACT_ATOMS: atom_id res chain seq x y z
N MET A 1 -1.62 -20.39 -14.91
CA MET A 1 -2.76 -19.47 -15.06
C MET A 1 -3.52 -19.54 -13.75
N LYS A 2 -3.55 -18.44 -12.97
CA LYS A 2 -4.08 -18.43 -11.61
C LYS A 2 -5.53 -17.95 -11.63
N ARG A 3 -6.45 -18.78 -11.14
CA ARG A 3 -7.85 -18.44 -10.91
C ARG A 3 -7.94 -17.81 -9.53
N LEU A 4 -8.71 -16.73 -9.40
CA LEU A 4 -8.90 -16.06 -8.12
C LEU A 4 -10.36 -16.26 -7.68
N VAL A 5 -10.55 -16.68 -6.44
CA VAL A 5 -11.85 -16.74 -5.79
C VAL A 5 -11.80 -15.73 -4.63
N VAL A 6 -12.70 -14.76 -4.57
CA VAL A 6 -12.73 -13.79 -3.46
C VAL A 6 -13.80 -14.24 -2.47
N LEU A 7 -13.43 -14.46 -1.20
CA LEU A 7 -14.32 -14.82 -0.09
C LEU A 7 -14.14 -13.77 1.03
N CYS A 8 -15.13 -12.95 1.37
CA CYS A 8 -14.99 -12.00 2.49
C CYS A 8 -15.33 -12.68 3.83
N THR A 9 -14.45 -12.63 4.86
CA THR A 9 -14.68 -13.29 6.17
C THR A 9 -14.38 -12.33 7.32
N VAL A 10 -15.33 -12.17 8.24
CA VAL A 10 -15.17 -11.47 9.53
C VAL A 10 -14.97 -12.53 10.62
N VAL A 11 -13.80 -12.54 11.26
CA VAL A 11 -13.48 -13.46 12.36
C VAL A 11 -13.76 -12.78 13.71
N PHE A 12 -14.59 -13.43 14.52
CA PHE A 12 -14.78 -13.11 15.94
C PHE A 12 -13.69 -13.83 16.77
N VAL A 13 -12.85 -13.09 17.50
CA VAL A 13 -11.87 -13.69 18.41
C VAL A 13 -12.49 -13.82 19.80
N ALA A 14 -12.75 -15.07 20.21
CA ALA A 14 -13.07 -15.41 21.60
C ALA A 14 -11.79 -15.85 22.33
N ALA A 15 -11.43 -15.11 23.38
CA ALA A 15 -10.32 -15.41 24.27
C ALA A 15 -10.63 -16.62 25.16
N LEU A 16 -9.66 -17.53 25.32
CA LEU A 16 -9.68 -18.53 26.40
C LEU A 16 -8.26 -18.81 26.92
N LEU A 17 -8.06 -18.35 28.16
CA LEU A 17 -6.97 -18.66 29.08
C LEU A 17 -7.09 -20.10 29.58
N VAL A 18 -6.02 -20.90 29.52
CA VAL A 18 -5.71 -21.95 30.51
C VAL A 18 -4.19 -22.15 30.54
N GLY A 19 -3.57 -21.95 31.70
CA GLY A 19 -2.17 -22.30 31.96
C GLY A 19 -2.03 -23.68 32.59
N VAL A 20 -0.83 -24.28 32.53
CA VAL A 20 -0.35 -25.30 33.48
C VAL A 20 1.17 -25.22 33.60
N LEU A 21 1.64 -25.09 34.85
CA LEU A 21 3.00 -25.33 35.33
C LEU A 21 3.36 -26.83 35.26
N ALA A 22 4.58 -27.16 34.84
CA ALA A 22 5.26 -28.36 35.33
C ALA A 22 6.78 -28.22 35.23
N SER A 23 7.40 -27.98 36.38
CA SER A 23 8.80 -28.24 36.66
C SER A 23 9.10 -29.73 36.48
N GLN A 24 10.31 -30.11 36.05
CA GLN A 24 11.09 -31.19 36.68
C GLN A 24 12.59 -31.02 36.43
N LEU A 25 13.33 -31.07 37.55
CA LEU A 25 14.77 -31.25 37.62
C LEU A 25 15.16 -32.64 37.11
N PHE A 26 16.22 -32.73 36.33
CA PHE A 26 17.10 -33.90 36.35
C PHE A 26 18.55 -33.46 36.21
N SER A 27 19.27 -33.51 37.33
CA SER A 27 20.72 -33.59 37.37
C SER A 27 21.16 -34.97 36.89
N MET A 28 22.10 -35.04 35.96
CA MET A 28 23.13 -36.08 35.97
C MET A 28 24.45 -35.54 35.44
N GLN A 29 25.42 -35.55 36.35
CA GLN A 29 26.83 -35.31 36.12
C GLN A 29 27.38 -36.34 35.13
N SER A 30 28.11 -35.86 34.12
CA SER A 30 29.07 -36.67 33.39
C SER A 30 30.40 -35.92 33.36
N LEU A 31 31.34 -36.34 34.21
CA LEU A 31 32.75 -35.97 34.10
C LEU A 31 33.34 -36.72 32.91
N ARG A 32 33.40 -36.07 31.74
CA ARG A 32 34.25 -36.49 30.62
C ARG A 32 35.55 -35.69 30.66
N ALA A 33 36.66 -36.41 30.53
CA ALA A 33 37.99 -35.84 30.39
C ALA A 33 38.05 -34.90 29.17
N ALA A 34 38.53 -33.68 29.38
CA ALA A 34 38.64 -32.65 28.37
C ALA A 34 39.75 -33.01 27.36
N VAL A 35 39.34 -33.39 26.15
CA VAL A 35 40.18 -33.26 24.97
C VAL A 35 40.36 -31.75 24.73
N PRO A 36 41.57 -31.22 24.45
CA PRO A 36 41.72 -29.85 24.02
C PRO A 36 41.03 -29.69 22.66
N GLN A 37 39.78 -29.23 22.71
CA GLN A 37 39.02 -28.80 21.56
C GLN A 37 39.70 -27.53 21.08
N THR A 38 40.47 -27.65 20.00
CA THR A 38 40.94 -26.51 19.21
C THR A 38 39.73 -25.63 18.99
N ALA A 39 39.72 -24.43 19.60
CA ALA A 39 38.64 -23.49 19.49
C ALA A 39 38.37 -23.25 18.00
N GLN A 40 37.31 -23.87 17.48
CA GLN A 40 36.72 -23.46 16.23
C GLN A 40 36.34 -22.01 16.47
N ALA A 41 36.95 -21.09 15.72
CA ALA A 41 36.55 -19.70 15.71
C ALA A 41 35.03 -19.68 15.60
N GLU A 42 34.36 -19.27 16.68
CA GLU A 42 32.94 -19.04 16.68
C GLU A 42 32.70 -18.06 15.54
N SER A 43 32.12 -18.54 14.44
CA SER A 43 31.64 -17.71 13.37
C SER A 43 30.57 -16.84 14.00
N THR A 44 30.95 -15.63 14.42
CA THR A 44 30.04 -14.66 14.99
C THR A 44 28.85 -14.57 14.06
N PRO A 45 27.60 -14.70 14.55
CA PRO A 45 26.42 -14.62 13.71
C PRO A 45 26.49 -13.33 12.88
N GLN A 46 26.68 -13.47 11.57
CA GLN A 46 26.73 -12.32 10.67
C GLN A 46 25.33 -11.70 10.66
N ALA A 47 25.24 -10.43 11.05
CA ALA A 47 23.96 -9.74 11.09
C ALA A 47 23.32 -9.74 9.68
N PRO A 48 21.99 -9.84 9.58
CA PRO A 48 21.33 -9.80 8.29
C PRO A 48 21.58 -8.45 7.61
N LEU A 49 22.11 -8.51 6.39
CA LEU A 49 22.28 -7.34 5.54
C LEU A 49 20.93 -6.99 4.91
N VAL A 50 20.56 -5.71 5.00
CA VAL A 50 19.30 -5.16 4.46
C VAL A 50 19.60 -4.04 3.48
N SER A 51 18.82 -3.95 2.40
CA SER A 51 18.97 -2.92 1.35
C SER A 51 17.82 -1.93 1.44
N PHE A 52 18.16 -0.64 1.34
CA PHE A 52 17.22 0.47 1.31
C PHE A 52 17.52 1.37 0.12
N GLU A 53 16.48 2.02 -0.40
CA GLU A 53 16.62 3.01 -1.46
C GLU A 53 15.78 4.24 -1.15
N GLY A 54 16.25 5.40 -1.57
CA GLY A 54 15.50 6.64 -1.40
C GLY A 54 16.30 7.89 -1.67
N VAL A 55 15.63 9.03 -1.55
CA VAL A 55 16.28 10.34 -1.63
C VAL A 55 17.05 10.61 -0.34
N VAL A 56 18.31 11.00 -0.47
CA VAL A 56 19.17 11.50 0.61
C VAL A 56 18.57 12.81 1.11
N ARG A 57 18.05 12.81 2.34
CA ARG A 57 17.56 14.01 3.03
C ARG A 57 18.64 14.70 3.85
N GLN A 58 19.60 13.90 4.32
CA GLN A 58 20.76 14.36 5.07
C GLN A 58 21.93 13.43 4.78
N GLY A 59 23.10 13.98 4.49
CA GLY A 59 24.30 13.20 4.24
C GLY A 59 25.54 14.09 4.17
N SER A 60 26.70 13.51 4.48
CA SER A 60 28.01 14.17 4.41
C SER A 60 29.08 13.18 3.99
N ALA A 61 30.05 13.65 3.20
CA ALA A 61 31.24 12.89 2.86
C ALA A 61 32.18 12.66 4.07
N THR A 62 31.96 13.37 5.18
CA THR A 62 32.76 13.20 6.39
C THR A 62 32.33 11.93 7.12
N VAL A 63 33.31 11.13 7.55
CA VAL A 63 33.09 9.89 8.30
C VAL A 63 33.82 9.99 9.64
N PRO A 64 33.17 9.69 10.78
CA PRO A 64 31.79 9.21 10.91
C PRO A 64 30.74 10.31 10.68
N SER A 65 29.55 9.92 10.21
CA SER A 65 28.38 10.82 10.07
C SER A 65 27.06 10.06 10.18
N SER A 66 25.97 10.81 10.30
CA SER A 66 24.61 10.27 10.21
C SER A 66 23.98 10.69 8.88
N TRP A 67 23.39 9.72 8.20
CA TRP A 67 22.70 9.91 6.93
C TRP A 67 21.22 9.58 7.09
N VAL A 68 20.38 10.26 6.33
CA VAL A 68 18.94 9.98 6.23
C VAL A 68 18.62 9.75 4.76
N VAL A 69 18.11 8.56 4.44
CA VAL A 69 17.72 8.16 3.08
C VAL A 69 16.27 7.68 3.12
N GLY A 70 15.39 8.38 2.40
CA GLY A 70 13.94 8.19 2.53
C GLY A 70 13.49 8.42 3.98
N ALA A 71 12.86 7.40 4.58
CA ALA A 71 12.41 7.43 5.97
C ALA A 71 13.43 6.84 6.97
N TYR A 72 14.58 6.35 6.49
CA TYR A 72 15.52 5.59 7.32
C TYR A 72 16.76 6.41 7.68
N SER A 73 17.23 6.25 8.91
CA SER A 73 18.46 6.88 9.41
C SER A 73 19.57 5.83 9.55
N PHE A 74 20.77 6.19 9.09
CA PHE A 74 21.95 5.33 9.05
C PHE A 74 23.12 5.99 9.76
N GLN A 75 23.92 5.17 10.45
CA GLN A 75 25.25 5.53 10.92
C GLN A 75 26.27 5.15 9.84
N VAL A 76 27.02 6.14 9.37
CA VAL A 76 28.12 5.97 8.43
C VAL A 76 29.40 5.98 9.24
N VAL A 77 30.11 4.85 9.24
CA VAL A 77 31.26 4.59 10.10
C VAL A 77 32.53 4.43 9.29
N PRO A 78 33.72 4.49 9.91
CA PRO A 78 34.96 4.10 9.23
C PRO A 78 34.83 2.66 8.69
N GLY A 79 34.94 2.50 7.37
CA GLY A 79 34.74 1.22 6.69
C GLY A 79 33.47 1.14 5.84
N THR A 80 32.53 2.08 5.97
CA THR A 80 31.43 2.22 5.00
C THR A 80 32.01 2.60 3.63
N GLU A 81 31.69 1.83 2.60
CA GLU A 81 32.03 2.15 1.22
C GLU A 81 31.03 3.17 0.67
N ILE A 82 31.51 4.29 0.13
CA ILE A 82 30.67 5.33 -0.46
C ILE A 82 31.07 5.52 -1.92
N SER A 83 30.22 5.07 -2.84
CA SER A 83 30.37 5.33 -4.27
C SER A 83 29.46 6.47 -4.69
N ALA A 84 30.05 7.56 -5.17
CA ALA A 84 29.30 8.74 -5.62
C ALA A 84 28.69 8.59 -7.03
N ASN A 85 29.18 7.63 -7.83
CA ASN A 85 28.83 7.44 -9.26
C ASN A 85 28.71 8.74 -10.08
N GLY A 86 29.59 9.71 -9.81
CA GLY A 86 29.60 11.01 -10.50
C GLY A 86 28.56 12.03 -10.02
N VAL A 87 27.81 11.74 -8.96
CA VAL A 87 26.82 12.63 -8.35
C VAL A 87 27.37 13.22 -7.04
N PRO A 88 27.19 14.52 -6.75
CA PRO A 88 27.67 15.11 -5.51
C PRO A 88 27.00 14.49 -4.27
N ILE A 89 27.76 14.33 -3.19
CA ILE A 89 27.22 13.91 -1.89
C ILE A 89 26.48 15.11 -1.25
N GLN A 90 25.18 15.23 -1.53
CA GLN A 90 24.33 16.30 -1.00
C GLN A 90 22.86 15.86 -0.92
N PRO A 91 22.01 16.55 -0.12
CA PRO A 91 20.57 16.29 -0.11
C PRO A 91 19.93 16.40 -1.50
N GLY A 92 18.89 15.59 -1.74
CA GLY A 92 18.13 15.52 -3.00
C GLY A 92 18.63 14.49 -4.00
N VAL A 93 19.76 13.84 -3.73
CA VAL A 93 20.31 12.75 -4.56
C VAL A 93 19.68 11.41 -4.16
N TRP A 94 19.53 10.46 -5.08
CA TRP A 94 19.07 9.12 -4.72
C TRP A 94 20.23 8.25 -4.26
N ALA A 95 19.99 7.46 -3.22
CA ALA A 95 20.95 6.53 -2.68
C ALA A 95 20.34 5.13 -2.55
N ARG A 96 21.14 4.12 -2.89
CA ARG A 96 20.95 2.75 -2.44
C ARG A 96 21.91 2.50 -1.28
N VAL A 97 21.40 2.02 -0.16
CA VAL A 97 22.15 1.79 1.07
C VAL A 97 22.00 0.33 1.47
N GLU A 98 23.13 -0.37 1.52
CA GLU A 98 23.21 -1.66 2.22
C GLU A 98 23.62 -1.37 3.67
N ALA A 99 22.90 -1.96 4.61
CA ALA A 99 23.11 -1.72 6.03
C ALA A 99 22.97 -3.00 6.84
N GLU A 100 23.67 -3.04 7.96
CA GLU A 100 23.48 -4.04 9.00
C GLU A 100 22.63 -3.43 10.11
N LYS A 101 21.83 -4.28 10.77
CA LYS A 101 21.05 -3.91 11.96
C LYS A 101 21.55 -4.69 13.18
N PRO A 102 22.58 -4.21 13.89
CA PRO A 102 23.00 -4.84 15.13
C PRO A 102 21.89 -4.76 16.18
N GLU A 103 21.82 -5.77 17.05
CA GLU A 103 20.77 -5.85 18.06
C GLU A 103 20.82 -4.63 19.01
N GLY A 104 19.70 -3.91 19.11
CA GLY A 104 19.58 -2.71 19.96
C GLY A 104 20.33 -1.47 19.47
N GLN A 105 20.90 -1.48 18.26
CA GLN A 105 21.64 -0.35 17.69
C GLN A 105 20.96 0.25 16.44
N PRO A 106 21.29 1.50 16.06
CA PRO A 106 20.86 2.07 14.78
C PRO A 106 21.36 1.26 13.58
N LEU A 107 20.73 1.46 12.42
CA LEU A 107 21.22 0.89 11.16
C LEU A 107 22.63 1.42 10.87
N GLN A 108 23.56 0.53 10.58
CA GLN A 108 24.93 0.86 10.24
C GLN A 108 25.15 0.60 8.75
N ALA A 109 25.47 1.64 7.99
CA ALA A 109 25.69 1.52 6.55
C ALA A 109 27.01 0.78 6.28
N THR A 110 26.95 -0.22 5.39
CA THR A 110 28.14 -0.93 4.88
C THR A 110 28.51 -0.41 3.50
N VAL A 111 27.51 -0.14 2.65
CA VAL A 111 27.68 0.42 1.31
C VAL A 111 26.64 1.51 1.06
N ILE A 112 27.08 2.62 0.48
CA ILE A 112 26.22 3.70 -0.01
C ILE A 112 26.58 3.97 -1.46
N GLU A 113 25.63 3.75 -2.36
CA GLU A 113 25.74 4.07 -3.78
C GLU A 113 24.84 5.25 -4.11
N LEU A 114 25.42 6.38 -4.48
CA LEU A 114 24.67 7.53 -4.98
C LEU A 114 24.41 7.40 -6.46
N GLN A 115 23.26 7.88 -6.92
CA GLN A 115 22.89 7.90 -8.33
C GLN A 115 21.93 9.03 -8.63
N GLN A 116 21.71 9.30 -9.92
CA GLN A 116 20.62 10.19 -10.31
C GLN A 116 19.30 9.58 -9.85
N ALA A 117 18.40 10.43 -9.36
CA ALA A 117 17.08 9.97 -8.94
C ALA A 117 16.36 9.29 -10.11
N PRO A 118 15.81 8.08 -9.89
CA PRO A 118 15.07 7.40 -10.92
C PRO A 118 13.82 8.21 -11.27
N ASP A 119 13.38 8.02 -12.51
CA ASP A 119 12.03 8.43 -12.86
C ASP A 119 11.04 7.53 -12.08
N GLY A 120 9.90 8.10 -11.70
CA GLY A 120 8.87 7.46 -10.88
C GLY A 120 7.50 7.66 -11.49
N ASP A 121 6.64 6.67 -11.28
CA ASP A 121 5.25 6.66 -11.67
C ASP A 121 4.38 6.48 -10.42
N ILE A 122 3.34 7.30 -10.28
CA ILE A 122 2.33 7.19 -9.23
C ILE A 122 0.98 7.09 -9.90
N PHE A 123 0.18 6.11 -9.50
CA PHE A 123 -1.21 5.98 -9.93
C PHE A 123 -2.14 5.97 -8.73
N ASP A 124 -2.62 7.16 -8.36
CA ASP A 124 -3.40 7.33 -7.13
C ASP A 124 -4.29 8.58 -7.19
N ARG A 125 -5.07 8.82 -6.14
CA ARG A 125 -5.97 9.96 -6.02
C ARG A 125 -5.25 11.19 -5.52
N ILE A 126 -5.64 12.34 -6.05
CA ILE A 126 -5.28 13.63 -5.47
C ILE A 126 -6.00 13.78 -4.13
N VAL A 127 -5.26 13.85 -3.03
CA VAL A 127 -5.77 14.09 -1.67
C VAL A 127 -5.85 15.58 -1.37
N ALA A 128 -4.88 16.37 -1.86
CA ALA A 128 -4.83 17.81 -1.68
C ALA A 128 -4.14 18.51 -2.85
N ILE A 129 -4.54 19.75 -3.12
CA ILE A 129 -3.94 20.63 -4.12
C ILE A 129 -3.59 21.94 -3.43
N ASP A 130 -2.30 22.23 -3.27
CA ASP A 130 -1.82 23.54 -2.85
C ASP A 130 -1.28 24.30 -4.07
N ASN A 131 -2.06 25.29 -4.53
CA ASN A 131 -1.69 26.12 -5.68
C ASN A 131 -0.65 27.19 -5.33
N ASP A 132 -0.46 27.53 -4.05
CA ASP A 132 0.48 28.55 -3.62
C ASP A 132 1.91 27.99 -3.60
N THR A 133 2.06 26.75 -3.13
CA THR A 133 3.36 26.06 -3.09
C THR A 133 3.64 25.20 -4.34
N GLY A 134 2.59 24.84 -5.09
CA GLY A 134 2.70 23.88 -6.19
C GLY A 134 2.86 22.44 -5.71
N ILE A 135 2.62 22.14 -4.44
CA ILE A 135 2.71 20.79 -3.89
C ILE A 135 1.31 20.16 -3.87
N TRP A 136 1.16 19.02 -4.53
CA TRP A 136 -0.05 18.22 -4.49
C TRP A 136 0.22 16.97 -3.67
N GLN A 137 -0.75 16.57 -2.86
CA GLN A 137 -0.71 15.28 -2.19
C GLN A 137 -1.43 14.27 -3.09
N VAL A 138 -0.72 13.24 -3.56
CA VAL A 138 -1.28 12.14 -4.37
C VAL A 138 -1.04 10.84 -3.63
N GLY A 139 -2.10 10.22 -3.11
CA GLY A 139 -1.99 9.20 -2.07
C GLY A 139 -1.19 9.73 -0.87
N ASP A 140 -0.18 8.97 -0.44
CA ASP A 140 0.77 9.38 0.61
C ASP A 140 2.02 10.09 0.08
N THR A 141 2.06 10.42 -1.22
CA THR A 141 3.22 11.06 -1.86
C THR A 141 3.01 12.55 -2.13
N ASP A 142 3.97 13.37 -1.71
CA ASP A 142 4.12 14.74 -2.17
C ASP A 142 4.56 14.78 -3.64
N VAL A 143 3.79 15.46 -4.47
CA VAL A 143 4.03 15.65 -5.90
C VAL A 143 4.26 17.14 -6.16
N VAL A 144 5.45 17.47 -6.63
CA VAL A 144 5.83 18.85 -6.95
C VAL A 144 5.39 19.17 -8.37
N VAL A 145 4.41 20.05 -8.50
CA VAL A 145 3.83 20.54 -9.75
C VAL A 145 4.38 21.92 -10.04
N SER A 146 4.97 22.09 -11.22
CA SER A 146 5.58 23.34 -11.65
C SER A 146 5.03 23.80 -13.00
N GLN A 147 5.47 24.97 -13.47
CA GLN A 147 5.13 25.43 -14.82
C GLN A 147 5.67 24.51 -15.94
N ALA A 148 6.64 23.64 -15.64
CA ALA A 148 7.14 22.65 -16.58
C ALA A 148 6.28 21.37 -16.61
N THR A 149 5.39 21.17 -15.62
CA THR A 149 4.53 20.00 -15.53
C THR A 149 3.42 20.08 -16.56
N THR A 150 3.27 19.04 -17.39
CA THR A 150 2.17 18.92 -18.34
C THR A 150 0.98 18.25 -17.67
N VAL A 151 -0.12 18.97 -17.47
CA VAL A 151 -1.36 18.42 -16.89
C VAL A 151 -2.39 18.18 -17.99
N GLN A 152 -2.85 16.93 -18.12
CA GLN A 152 -3.90 16.51 -19.04
C GLN A 152 -5.18 16.19 -18.26
N GLY A 153 -6.29 16.81 -18.64
CA GLY A 153 -7.55 16.74 -17.88
C GLY A 153 -7.68 17.87 -16.86
N THR A 154 -8.74 17.82 -16.03
CA THR A 154 -9.00 18.85 -15.00
C THR A 154 -8.69 18.25 -13.62
N PRO A 155 -7.61 18.68 -12.96
CA PRO A 155 -7.27 18.16 -11.64
C PRO A 155 -8.27 18.66 -10.59
N SER A 156 -8.71 17.77 -9.73
CA SER A 156 -9.51 18.08 -8.55
C SER A 156 -9.20 17.11 -7.43
N VAL A 157 -9.36 17.54 -6.18
CA VAL A 157 -9.28 16.61 -5.04
C VAL A 157 -10.26 15.46 -5.24
N GLY A 158 -9.79 14.23 -4.98
CA GLY A 158 -10.48 12.97 -5.23
C GLY A 158 -10.26 12.39 -6.64
N ALA A 159 -9.77 13.17 -7.61
CA ALA A 159 -9.53 12.66 -8.96
C ALA A 159 -8.40 11.64 -8.96
N LEU A 160 -8.60 10.55 -9.70
CA LEU A 160 -7.56 9.55 -9.94
C LEU A 160 -6.59 10.10 -10.99
N VAL A 161 -5.29 9.99 -10.75
CA VAL A 161 -4.26 10.51 -11.63
C VAL A 161 -3.16 9.49 -11.85
N ASN A 162 -2.56 9.55 -13.04
CA ASN A 162 -1.26 8.97 -13.31
C ASN A 162 -0.23 10.10 -13.37
N VAL A 163 0.74 10.09 -12.46
CA VAL A 163 1.83 11.06 -12.37
C VAL A 163 3.12 10.37 -12.77
N ASN A 164 3.75 10.85 -13.84
CA ASN A 164 5.11 10.49 -14.19
C ASN A 164 6.04 11.65 -13.84
N GLY A 165 7.15 11.37 -13.17
CA GLY A 165 8.09 12.39 -12.71
C GLY A 165 9.44 11.83 -12.32
N ARG A 166 10.21 12.62 -11.58
CA ARG A 166 11.50 12.23 -11.02
C ARG A 166 11.57 12.52 -9.53
N TRP A 167 12.07 11.57 -8.75
CA TRP A 167 12.18 11.76 -7.32
C TRP A 167 13.15 12.89 -6.94
N SER A 168 12.78 13.67 -5.93
CA SER A 168 13.53 14.81 -5.43
C SER A 168 13.37 14.94 -3.92
N LEU A 169 14.05 15.93 -3.32
CA LEU A 169 13.96 16.17 -1.88
C LEU A 169 12.54 16.49 -1.41
N ASP A 170 11.79 17.19 -2.25
CA ASP A 170 10.44 17.69 -1.98
C ASP A 170 9.34 16.71 -2.43
N GLY A 171 9.71 15.49 -2.85
CA GLY A 171 8.80 14.49 -3.37
C GLY A 171 9.01 14.19 -4.85
N LEU A 172 7.99 13.69 -5.54
CA LEU A 172 8.04 13.40 -6.97
C LEU A 172 7.87 14.69 -7.77
N ALA A 173 8.93 15.17 -8.43
CA ALA A 173 8.85 16.30 -9.35
C ALA A 173 8.14 15.86 -10.64
N ALA A 174 6.89 16.29 -10.82
CA ALA A 174 6.04 15.82 -11.90
C ALA A 174 6.47 16.38 -13.26
N GLY A 175 6.71 15.48 -14.21
CA GLY A 175 6.85 15.82 -15.63
C GLY A 175 5.49 15.86 -16.32
N THR A 176 4.68 14.81 -16.14
CA THR A 176 3.32 14.70 -16.71
C THR A 176 2.34 14.21 -15.66
N ILE A 177 1.17 14.83 -15.61
CA ILE A 177 0.02 14.37 -14.82
C ILE A 177 -1.13 14.13 -15.80
N VAL A 178 -1.63 12.90 -15.85
CA VAL A 178 -2.83 12.55 -16.58
C VAL A 178 -3.94 12.31 -15.59
N VAL A 179 -4.94 13.17 -15.57
CA VAL A 179 -6.16 12.98 -14.79
C VAL A 179 -7.00 11.94 -15.51
N ASP A 180 -7.21 10.81 -14.85
CA ASP A 180 -8.08 9.76 -15.35
C ASP A 180 -9.53 10.24 -15.22
N SER A 181 -10.02 10.82 -16.30
CA SER A 181 -11.41 11.25 -16.43
C SER A 181 -12.34 10.10 -16.81
N SER A 182 -11.84 8.86 -16.90
CA SER A 182 -12.70 7.73 -17.17
C SER A 182 -13.56 7.48 -15.93
N ALA A 183 -14.79 8.00 -16.01
CA ALA A 183 -15.88 7.73 -15.09
C ALA A 183 -16.35 6.26 -15.21
N GLU A 184 -15.40 5.33 -15.39
CA GLU A 184 -15.66 3.90 -15.50
C GLU A 184 -16.43 3.49 -14.24
N PRO A 185 -17.61 2.90 -14.40
CA PRO A 185 -18.37 2.46 -13.26
C PRO A 185 -17.58 1.41 -12.49
N VAL A 186 -17.44 1.64 -11.19
CA VAL A 186 -16.90 0.67 -10.24
C VAL A 186 -18.06 -0.08 -9.59
N MET A 187 -17.81 -1.33 -9.19
CA MET A 187 -18.77 -2.13 -8.45
C MET A 187 -18.37 -2.16 -6.98
N TYR A 188 -19.30 -1.77 -6.12
CA TYR A 188 -19.16 -1.75 -4.68
C TYR A 188 -20.10 -2.76 -4.04
N LEU A 189 -19.58 -3.62 -3.17
CA LEU A 189 -20.35 -4.57 -2.39
C LEU A 189 -20.25 -4.19 -0.91
N GLY A 190 -21.38 -4.10 -0.22
CA GLY A 190 -21.37 -3.81 1.20
C GLY A 190 -22.74 -3.86 1.87
N THR A 191 -22.80 -3.45 3.14
CA THR A 191 -24.02 -3.48 3.96
C THR A 191 -24.63 -2.09 4.08
N ILE A 192 -25.93 -1.93 3.87
CA ILE A 192 -26.59 -0.65 4.17
C ILE A 192 -26.50 -0.39 5.68
N VAL A 193 -25.73 0.61 6.10
CA VAL A 193 -25.61 1.04 7.50
C VAL A 193 -26.59 2.17 7.81
N GLN A 194 -26.87 3.02 6.83
CA GLN A 194 -27.76 4.16 6.99
C GLN A 194 -28.50 4.48 5.69
N GLN A 195 -29.76 4.90 5.81
CA GLN A 195 -30.57 5.36 4.68
C GLN A 195 -31.08 6.78 4.97
N GLN A 196 -30.79 7.69 4.05
CA GLN A 196 -31.37 9.03 4.01
C GLN A 196 -31.93 9.29 2.62
N ALA A 197 -32.82 10.27 2.50
CA ALA A 197 -33.34 10.69 1.20
C ALA A 197 -32.19 11.20 0.32
N GLY A 198 -31.96 10.54 -0.82
CA GLY A 198 -30.91 10.91 -1.76
C GLY A 198 -29.50 10.40 -1.42
N GLN A 199 -29.29 9.73 -0.29
CA GLN A 199 -27.97 9.24 0.10
C GLN A 199 -28.05 8.03 1.03
N TRP A 200 -27.29 6.99 0.74
CA TRP A 200 -27.09 5.84 1.64
C TRP A 200 -25.65 5.79 2.15
N LEU A 201 -25.46 5.24 3.34
CA LEU A 201 -24.15 4.79 3.81
C LEU A 201 -24.12 3.27 3.66
N VAL A 202 -23.21 2.76 2.83
CA VAL A 202 -22.98 1.34 2.63
C VAL A 202 -21.60 1.02 3.20
N ASP A 203 -21.55 0.26 4.28
CA ASP A 203 -20.39 0.12 5.18
C ASP A 203 -19.83 1.50 5.58
N ASP A 204 -18.74 1.93 4.97
CA ASP A 204 -18.11 3.23 5.17
C ASP A 204 -18.12 4.14 3.94
N VAL A 205 -18.82 3.73 2.87
CA VAL A 205 -18.95 4.45 1.61
C VAL A 205 -20.29 5.16 1.51
N VAL A 206 -20.23 6.46 1.23
CA VAL A 206 -21.38 7.31 0.98
C VAL A 206 -21.82 7.16 -0.48
N VAL A 207 -23.02 6.63 -0.67
CA VAL A 207 -23.62 6.40 -1.98
C VAL A 207 -24.65 7.50 -2.27
N ASP A 208 -24.35 8.34 -3.25
CA ASP A 208 -25.24 9.38 -3.76
C ASP A 208 -26.29 8.79 -4.71
N LEU A 209 -27.56 9.06 -4.39
CA LEU A 209 -28.75 8.60 -5.12
C LEU A 209 -29.47 9.76 -5.81
N SER A 210 -28.85 10.93 -5.95
CA SER A 210 -29.45 12.15 -6.52
C SER A 210 -30.13 11.93 -7.86
N ASP A 211 -29.58 11.03 -8.68
CA ASP A 211 -30.04 10.74 -10.04
C ASP A 211 -31.10 9.63 -10.08
N SER A 212 -31.63 9.23 -8.93
CA SER A 212 -32.65 8.17 -8.78
C SER A 212 -32.25 6.87 -9.50
N PRO A 213 -31.12 6.25 -9.12
CA PRO A 213 -30.65 5.04 -9.78
C PRO A 213 -31.71 3.93 -9.68
N PRO A 214 -31.82 3.04 -10.69
CA PRO A 214 -32.64 1.85 -10.58
C PRO A 214 -32.18 1.01 -9.37
N ILE A 215 -33.12 0.73 -8.46
CA ILE A 215 -32.93 -0.13 -7.30
C ILE A 215 -33.75 -1.41 -7.51
N VAL A 216 -33.10 -2.57 -7.45
CA VAL A 216 -33.74 -3.89 -7.52
C VAL A 216 -33.66 -4.55 -6.15
N GLY A 217 -34.82 -4.94 -5.61
CA GLY A 217 -34.95 -5.50 -4.25
C GLY A 217 -35.46 -4.47 -3.24
N ASP A 218 -35.71 -4.91 -2.01
CA ASP A 218 -36.25 -4.07 -0.93
C ASP A 218 -35.11 -3.56 -0.05
N PRO A 219 -34.78 -2.24 -0.09
CA PRO A 219 -33.65 -1.72 0.65
C PRO A 219 -34.00 -1.47 2.12
N GLU A 220 -33.31 -2.16 3.02
CA GLU A 220 -33.41 -1.98 4.47
C GLU A 220 -32.03 -1.88 5.12
N ILE A 221 -31.92 -1.17 6.25
CA ILE A 221 -30.69 -1.13 7.04
C ILE A 221 -30.31 -2.57 7.45
N GLY A 222 -29.07 -2.96 7.19
CA GLY A 222 -28.54 -4.30 7.38
C GLY A 222 -28.56 -5.18 6.11
N ALA A 223 -29.23 -4.76 5.04
CA ALA A 223 -29.23 -5.50 3.79
C ALA A 223 -27.89 -5.39 3.06
N GLN A 224 -27.50 -6.46 2.36
CA GLN A 224 -26.36 -6.44 1.45
C GLN A 224 -26.75 -5.80 0.12
N VAL A 225 -25.87 -4.98 -0.42
CA VAL A 225 -26.08 -4.31 -1.70
C VAL A 225 -24.87 -4.43 -2.61
N GLU A 226 -25.16 -4.53 -3.90
CA GLU A 226 -24.25 -4.32 -5.01
C GLU A 226 -24.59 -2.96 -5.61
N VAL A 227 -23.67 -2.01 -5.55
CA VAL A 227 -23.81 -0.66 -6.10
C VAL A 227 -22.83 -0.53 -7.26
N VAL A 228 -23.36 -0.32 -8.45
CA VAL A 228 -22.54 0.05 -9.62
C VAL A 228 -22.65 1.56 -9.77
N GLY A 229 -21.53 2.27 -9.82
CA GLY A 229 -21.53 3.72 -9.84
C GLY A 229 -20.18 4.32 -10.22
N THR A 230 -20.14 5.63 -10.41
CA THR A 230 -18.88 6.36 -10.64
C THR A 230 -18.40 6.92 -9.31
N GLU A 231 -17.13 6.68 -8.96
CA GLU A 231 -16.55 7.26 -7.74
C GLU A 231 -16.36 8.77 -7.92
N THR A 232 -16.93 9.56 -7.01
CA THR A 232 -16.89 11.03 -7.05
C THR A 232 -15.91 11.63 -6.04
N GLY A 233 -15.31 10.79 -5.21
CA GLY A 233 -14.27 11.14 -4.24
C GLY A 233 -13.99 9.97 -3.29
N PRO A 234 -13.03 10.13 -2.35
CA PRO A 234 -12.69 9.07 -1.40
C PRO A 234 -13.93 8.62 -0.62
N ARG A 235 -14.29 7.34 -0.72
CA ARG A 235 -15.50 6.78 -0.08
C ARG A 235 -16.81 7.46 -0.50
N HIS A 236 -16.86 8.06 -1.68
CA HIS A 236 -18.05 8.67 -2.26
C HIS A 236 -18.34 8.07 -3.64
N LEU A 237 -19.52 7.49 -3.80
CA LEU A 237 -19.94 6.82 -5.04
C LEU A 237 -21.25 7.43 -5.53
N LYS A 238 -21.28 7.90 -6.78
CA LYS A 238 -22.52 8.27 -7.45
C LYS A 238 -23.13 7.04 -8.11
N ALA A 239 -24.24 6.55 -7.57
CA ALA A 239 -24.84 5.30 -8.02
C ALA A 239 -25.47 5.43 -9.41
N GLN A 240 -25.20 4.42 -10.25
CA GLN A 240 -25.84 4.22 -11.54
C GLN A 240 -26.85 3.07 -11.49
N SER A 241 -26.62 2.04 -10.67
CA SER A 241 -27.61 1.01 -10.37
C SER A 241 -27.33 0.34 -9.03
N ILE A 242 -28.38 -0.17 -8.38
CA ILE A 242 -28.27 -0.85 -7.09
C ILE A 242 -29.07 -2.14 -7.12
N ARG A 243 -28.46 -3.23 -6.65
CA ARG A 243 -29.14 -4.49 -6.39
C ARG A 243 -29.02 -4.83 -4.91
N VAL A 244 -30.17 -4.89 -4.25
CA VAL A 244 -30.29 -5.31 -2.85
C VAL A 244 -30.53 -6.81 -2.82
N SER A 245 -29.71 -7.53 -2.06
CA SER A 245 -29.90 -8.96 -1.79
C SER A 245 -30.69 -9.11 -0.49
N SER A 246 -31.93 -9.56 -0.57
CA SER A 246 -32.76 -9.86 0.59
C SER A 246 -32.30 -11.17 1.25
N GLY A 247 -31.59 -11.06 2.37
CA GLY A 247 -31.18 -12.21 3.19
C GLY A 247 -29.93 -11.93 4.02
N THR A 248 -29.83 -12.58 5.19
CA THR A 248 -28.59 -12.69 5.97
C THR A 248 -27.46 -13.21 5.07
N ALA A 249 -26.43 -12.37 4.87
CA ALA A 249 -25.17 -12.60 4.18
C ALA A 249 -25.04 -13.99 3.52
N GLN A 250 -25.54 -14.12 2.29
CA GLN A 250 -25.15 -15.23 1.43
C GLN A 250 -23.90 -14.77 0.66
N PHE A 251 -22.81 -15.52 0.76
CA PHE A 251 -21.59 -15.26 0.00
C PHE A 251 -21.94 -15.18 -1.50
N GLN A 252 -21.69 -14.02 -2.13
CA GLN A 252 -21.73 -13.96 -3.59
C GLN A 252 -20.36 -14.36 -4.13
N GLN A 253 -20.20 -15.63 -4.50
CA GLN A 253 -19.03 -16.10 -5.21
C GLN A 253 -19.07 -15.59 -6.66
N ARG A 254 -18.14 -14.70 -7.00
CA ARG A 254 -17.90 -14.25 -8.37
C ARG A 254 -16.55 -14.78 -8.82
N ASN A 255 -16.54 -15.44 -9.97
CA ASN A 255 -15.30 -15.89 -10.60
C ASN A 255 -14.77 -14.77 -11.49
N GLY A 256 -13.46 -14.57 -11.52
CA GLY A 256 -12.85 -13.57 -12.39
C GLY A 256 -11.34 -13.73 -12.47
N TRP A 257 -10.74 -12.86 -13.27
CA TRP A 257 -9.29 -12.76 -13.43
C TRP A 257 -8.80 -11.43 -12.89
N LEU A 258 -7.85 -11.45 -11.97
CA LEU A 258 -7.17 -10.25 -11.51
C LEU A 258 -6.30 -9.69 -12.65
N VAL A 259 -6.54 -8.43 -12.99
CA VAL A 259 -5.78 -7.69 -14.01
C VAL A 259 -4.71 -6.85 -13.32
N SER A 260 -5.06 -6.16 -12.25
CA SER A 260 -4.13 -5.38 -11.43
C SER A 260 -4.65 -5.17 -10.02
N VAL A 261 -3.74 -5.07 -9.05
CA VAL A 261 -4.00 -4.68 -7.67
C VAL A 261 -3.41 -3.28 -7.49
N ASN A 262 -4.21 -2.32 -7.04
CA ASN A 262 -3.68 -1.07 -6.50
C ASN A 262 -3.72 -1.17 -4.96
N GLY A 263 -2.54 -1.23 -4.36
CA GLY A 263 -2.35 -1.54 -2.93
C GLY A 263 -2.12 -0.32 -2.05
N ASP A 264 -2.16 0.89 -2.61
CA ASP A 264 -1.65 2.08 -1.91
C ASP A 264 -2.76 2.99 -1.35
N THR A 265 -4.00 2.86 -1.85
CA THR A 265 -5.16 3.59 -1.31
C THR A 265 -6.38 2.72 -1.08
N PHE A 266 -7.04 2.96 0.05
CA PHE A 266 -8.24 2.25 0.47
C PHE A 266 -9.54 2.93 -0.05
N PRO A 267 -10.54 2.17 -0.51
CA PRO A 267 -10.51 0.71 -0.66
C PRO A 267 -9.53 0.30 -1.77
N TYR A 268 -8.82 -0.83 -1.58
CA TYR A 268 -7.90 -1.33 -2.57
C TYR A 268 -8.69 -1.64 -3.85
N LEU A 269 -8.54 -0.81 -4.87
CA LEU A 269 -9.27 -0.99 -6.12
C LEU A 269 -8.57 -2.05 -6.95
N TRP A 270 -9.21 -3.20 -7.05
CA TRP A 270 -8.73 -4.30 -7.86
C TRP A 270 -9.40 -4.24 -9.21
N ARG A 271 -8.60 -4.19 -10.27
CA ARG A 271 -9.12 -4.38 -11.62
C ARG A 271 -9.25 -5.88 -11.84
N VAL A 272 -10.46 -6.33 -12.08
CA VAL A 272 -10.77 -7.74 -12.36
C VAL A 272 -11.56 -7.85 -13.66
N ASN A 273 -11.41 -8.96 -14.37
CA ASN A 273 -12.34 -9.36 -15.41
C ASN A 273 -13.28 -10.41 -14.81
N LEU A 274 -14.48 -10.01 -14.42
CA LEU A 274 -15.50 -10.92 -13.89
C LEU A 274 -16.04 -11.80 -15.00
N LEU A 275 -16.28 -13.08 -14.68
CA LEU A 275 -17.04 -14.00 -15.50
C LEU A 275 -18.51 -13.80 -15.18
N ASP A 276 -19.23 -13.10 -16.06
CA ASP A 276 -20.68 -12.94 -15.98
C ASP A 276 -21.34 -13.66 -17.17
N GLY A 277 -21.99 -14.79 -16.89
CA GLY A 277 -22.54 -15.67 -17.92
C GLY A 277 -21.45 -16.24 -18.86
N SER A 278 -21.55 -15.93 -20.15
CA SER A 278 -20.61 -16.39 -21.19
C SER A 278 -19.50 -15.39 -21.53
N GLY A 279 -19.43 -14.24 -20.84
CA GLY A 279 -18.53 -13.13 -21.15
C GLY A 279 -17.56 -12.79 -20.01
N LEU A 280 -16.48 -12.09 -20.37
CA LEU A 280 -15.65 -11.37 -19.42
C LEU A 280 -16.13 -9.92 -19.37
N SER A 281 -16.42 -9.42 -18.18
CA SER A 281 -16.77 -8.02 -17.93
C SER A 281 -15.67 -7.39 -17.08
N PRO A 282 -14.92 -6.39 -17.58
CA PRO A 282 -13.98 -5.65 -16.76
C PRO A 282 -14.76 -4.92 -15.67
N ALA A 283 -14.31 -5.05 -14.43
CA ALA A 283 -14.88 -4.41 -13.27
C ALA A 283 -13.76 -3.97 -12.33
N TYR A 284 -14.02 -2.90 -11.60
CA TYR A 284 -13.23 -2.57 -10.43
C TYR A 284 -13.98 -3.10 -9.21
N VAL A 285 -13.28 -3.89 -8.41
CA VAL A 285 -13.77 -4.42 -7.13
C VAL A 285 -13.02 -3.70 -6.03
N ALA A 286 -13.78 -3.01 -5.18
CA ALA A 286 -13.25 -2.47 -3.93
C ALA A 286 -12.93 -3.63 -2.98
N VAL A 287 -11.66 -3.76 -2.60
CA VAL A 287 -11.17 -4.78 -1.67
C VAL A 287 -10.81 -4.10 -0.35
N PHE A 288 -11.33 -4.70 0.72
CA PHE A 288 -11.24 -4.20 2.08
C PHE A 288 -10.29 -5.04 2.93
N GLU A 289 -9.86 -4.54 4.09
CA GLU A 289 -9.00 -5.28 5.03
C GLU A 289 -9.60 -6.63 5.46
N ASN A 290 -10.92 -6.77 5.44
CA ASN A 290 -11.65 -8.00 5.77
C ASN A 290 -12.01 -8.87 4.55
N THR A 291 -11.62 -8.45 3.34
CA THR A 291 -11.79 -9.25 2.13
C THR A 291 -10.78 -10.38 2.14
N VAL A 292 -11.25 -11.63 2.28
CA VAL A 292 -10.35 -12.77 2.07
C VAL A 292 -10.25 -13.09 0.59
N VAL A 293 -9.03 -13.31 0.20
CA VAL A 293 -8.63 -13.54 -1.18
C VAL A 293 -8.15 -14.97 -1.19
N ASP A 294 -8.90 -15.83 -1.84
CA ASP A 294 -8.49 -17.21 -2.05
C ASP A 294 -7.72 -17.30 -3.38
N GLU A 295 -6.39 -17.37 -3.24
CA GLU A 295 -5.46 -17.55 -4.35
C GLU A 295 -5.27 -19.02 -4.78
N THR A 296 -6.01 -19.97 -4.20
CA THR A 296 -5.70 -21.41 -4.31
C THR A 296 -6.16 -22.10 -5.61
N ALA A 297 -6.41 -21.38 -6.70
CA ALA A 297 -6.95 -21.98 -7.94
C ALA A 297 -6.07 -21.82 -9.21
#